data_AF-A0A822G067-F1
#
_entry.id   AF-A0A822G067-F1
#
_cell.length_a   1.000
_cell.length_b   1.000
_cell.length_c   1.000
_cell.angle_alpha   90.00
_cell.angle_beta   90.00
_cell.angle_gamma   90.00
#
_symmetry.space_group_name_H-M   'P 1'
#
loop_
_entity.id
_entity.type
_entity.pdbx_description
1 polymer ?
#
loop_
_entity_poly.entity_id
_entity_poly.type
_entity_poly.pdbx_seq_one_letter_code
_entity_poly.pdbx_strand_id
1 'polypeptide(L)'
;MCTAAQKVLLAETWSEDVDPTGWWMSEKLDGVRAYWNGSNFYSRQGNLFHVPDFFKVSLPKVPLDGEIWCGRGLFQKCISIVKKQANKVIPDDYKLLTYLIFDAPSHGGKYEDRVKWLEA
;
A
#
# COMPACT_ATOMS: atom_id res chain seq x y z
N MET A 1 5.87 15.23 7.10
CA MET A 1 5.91 13.79 7.42
C MET A 1 4.51 13.36 7.82
N CYS A 2 3.98 12.25 7.30
CA CYS A 2 2.65 11.74 7.65
C CYS A 2 2.73 10.79 8.84
N THR A 3 2.17 11.17 9.99
CA THR A 3 2.21 10.35 11.22
C THR A 3 1.21 9.19 11.19
N ALA A 4 0.11 9.31 10.44
CA ALA A 4 -0.84 8.22 10.26
C ALA A 4 -0.21 7.00 9.57
N ALA A 5 0.66 7.25 8.58
CA ALA A 5 1.41 6.20 7.88
C ALA A 5 2.37 5.40 8.79
N GLN A 6 2.73 5.95 9.95
CA GLN A 6 3.60 5.28 10.94
C GLN A 6 2.82 4.43 11.95
N LYS A 7 1.50 4.61 12.03
CA LYS A 7 0.61 3.96 13.01
C LYS A 7 -0.22 2.81 12.42
N VAL A 8 0.03 2.49 11.15
CA VAL A 8 -0.63 1.37 10.47
C VAL A 8 -0.25 0.03 11.10
N LEU A 9 -1.12 -0.96 10.97
CA LEU A 9 -0.98 -2.28 11.58
C LEU A 9 0.35 -2.96 11.17
N LEU A 10 1.03 -3.57 12.12
CA LEU A 10 2.20 -4.41 11.86
C LEU A 10 1.79 -5.87 11.98
N ALA A 11 2.26 -6.69 11.03
CA ALA A 11 2.07 -8.13 11.10
C ALA A 11 3.05 -8.75 12.11
N GLU A 12 2.59 -9.78 12.79
CA GLU A 12 3.42 -10.65 13.62
C GLU A 12 3.82 -11.91 12.83
N THR A 13 4.93 -12.53 13.21
CA THR A 13 5.34 -13.80 12.60
C THR A 13 4.39 -14.89 13.09
N TRP A 14 3.70 -15.56 12.16
CA TRP A 14 2.87 -16.71 12.48
C TRP A 14 3.72 -17.93 12.83
N SER A 15 3.22 -18.76 13.75
CA SER A 15 3.81 -20.02 14.19
C SER A 15 2.77 -21.14 14.18
N GLU A 16 3.23 -22.38 14.03
CA GLU A 16 2.35 -23.55 13.79
C GLU A 16 1.42 -23.89 14.96
N ASP A 17 1.66 -23.34 16.16
CA ASP A 17 0.80 -23.47 17.34
C ASP A 17 -0.47 -22.61 17.28
N VAL A 18 -0.59 -21.70 16.31
CA VAL A 18 -1.77 -20.87 16.09
C VAL A 18 -2.64 -21.46 14.98
N ASP A 19 -3.81 -22.00 15.34
CA ASP A 19 -4.81 -22.48 14.36
C ASP A 19 -5.29 -21.32 13.46
N PRO A 20 -5.04 -21.37 12.14
CA PRO A 20 -5.44 -20.32 11.21
C PRO A 20 -6.92 -20.42 10.80
N THR A 21 -7.69 -21.35 11.35
CA THR A 21 -9.14 -21.47 11.05
C THR A 21 -9.86 -20.15 11.35
N GLY A 22 -10.57 -19.64 10.33
CA GLY A 22 -11.28 -18.36 10.40
C GLY A 22 -10.45 -17.12 10.05
N TRP A 23 -9.15 -17.27 9.77
CA TRP A 23 -8.31 -16.17 9.30
C TRP A 23 -8.43 -15.98 7.79
N TRP A 24 -8.26 -14.72 7.37
CA TRP A 24 -8.07 -14.38 5.97
C TRP A 24 -6.60 -14.50 5.61
N MET A 25 -6.33 -15.08 4.44
CA MET A 25 -4.98 -15.23 3.91
C MET A 25 -4.87 -14.52 2.57
N SER A 26 -3.75 -13.85 2.37
CA SER A 26 -3.39 -13.21 1.10
C SER A 26 -1.93 -13.52 0.79
N GLU A 27 -1.57 -13.46 -0.50
CA GLU A 27 -0.16 -13.51 -0.87
C GLU A 27 0.59 -12.32 -0.26
N LYS A 28 1.72 -12.59 0.39
CA LYS A 28 2.65 -11.53 0.79
C LYS A 28 3.44 -11.07 -0.44
N LEU A 29 3.12 -9.88 -0.93
CA LEU A 29 3.81 -9.27 -2.05
C LEU A 29 5.16 -8.66 -1.60
N ASP A 30 6.16 -8.77 -2.47
CA ASP A 30 7.47 -8.14 -2.27
C ASP A 30 7.55 -6.82 -3.05
N GLY A 31 6.86 -5.80 -2.52
CA GLY A 31 6.77 -4.46 -3.11
C GLY A 31 7.26 -3.38 -2.16
N VAL A 32 6.71 -2.17 -2.29
CA VAL A 32 6.93 -1.09 -1.31
C VAL A 32 5.61 -0.70 -0.66
N ARG A 33 5.47 -0.97 0.63
CA ARG A 33 4.33 -0.51 1.43
C ARG A 33 4.13 0.99 1.29
N ALA A 34 2.92 1.38 0.92
CA ALA A 34 2.52 2.75 0.72
C ALA A 34 1.17 3.02 1.40
N TYR A 35 1.15 4.08 2.19
CA TYR A 35 -0.06 4.62 2.80
C TYR A 35 -0.61 5.74 1.93
N TRP A 36 -1.81 5.56 1.41
CA TRP A 36 -2.56 6.62 0.73
C TRP A 36 -3.40 7.35 1.77
N ASN A 37 -3.25 8.67 1.89
CA ASN A 37 -4.01 9.45 2.89
C ASN A 37 -5.33 10.04 2.35
N GLY A 38 -5.76 9.67 1.14
CA GLY A 38 -6.83 10.35 0.41
C GLY A 38 -6.36 11.41 -0.59
N SER A 39 -5.05 11.70 -0.66
CA SER A 39 -4.49 12.69 -1.61
C SER A 39 -3.07 12.40 -2.06
N ASN A 40 -2.23 11.83 -1.20
CA ASN A 40 -0.83 11.52 -1.47
C ASN A 40 -0.44 10.16 -0.89
N PHE A 41 0.62 9.59 -1.46
CA PHE A 41 1.24 8.36 -0.98
C PHE A 41 2.41 8.65 -0.04
N TYR A 42 2.51 7.86 1.02
CA TYR A 42 3.57 7.96 2.01
C TYR A 42 4.20 6.60 2.30
N SER A 43 5.50 6.58 2.54
CA SER A 43 6.18 5.39 3.06
C SER A 43 5.74 5.10 4.49
N ARG A 44 6.07 3.91 5.00
CA ARG A 44 5.90 3.54 6.41
C ARG A 44 6.51 4.54 7.40
N GLN A 45 7.61 5.20 7.03
CA GLN A 45 8.24 6.22 7.87
C GLN A 45 7.58 7.60 7.75
N GLY A 46 6.50 7.73 6.97
CA GLY A 46 5.80 8.99 6.75
C GLY A 46 6.45 9.90 5.70
N ASN A 47 7.36 9.39 4.88
CA ASN A 47 8.00 10.13 3.80
C ASN A 47 7.10 10.16 2.58
N LEU A 48 6.99 11.32 1.93
CA LEU A 48 6.16 11.49 0.73
C LEU A 48 6.76 10.72 -0.46
N PHE A 49 5.93 9.99 -1.19
CA PHE A 49 6.27 9.48 -2.52
C PHE A 49 5.78 10.46 -3.59
N HIS A 50 6.68 10.83 -4.51
CA HIS A 50 6.34 11.70 -5.63
C HIS A 50 5.81 10.86 -6.79
N VAL A 51 4.48 10.76 -6.90
CA VAL A 51 3.82 9.99 -7.95
C VAL A 51 3.09 10.91 -8.95
N PRO A 52 3.00 10.55 -10.23
CA PRO A 52 2.20 11.28 -11.21
C PRO A 52 0.71 11.32 -10.85
N ASP A 53 -0.02 12.33 -11.30
CA ASP A 53 -1.45 12.49 -10.99
C ASP A 53 -2.32 11.35 -11.51
N PHE A 54 -1.99 10.79 -12.69
CA PHE A 54 -2.73 9.66 -13.24
C PHE A 54 -2.69 8.43 -12.33
N PHE A 55 -1.64 8.26 -11.52
CA PHE A 55 -1.52 7.13 -10.60
C PHE A 55 -2.44 7.27 -9.37
N LYS A 56 -3.00 8.46 -9.14
CA LYS A 56 -3.89 8.79 -8.01
C LYS A 56 -5.35 8.92 -8.43
N VAL A 57 -5.63 9.09 -9.72
CA VAL A 57 -6.91 9.63 -10.21
C VAL A 57 -8.12 8.77 -9.86
N SER A 58 -7.95 7.45 -9.77
CA SER A 58 -9.02 6.50 -9.46
C SER A 58 -9.17 6.18 -7.97
N LEU A 59 -8.30 6.72 -7.11
CA LEU A 59 -8.31 6.39 -5.69
C LEU A 59 -9.35 7.21 -4.93
N PRO A 60 -10.08 6.60 -3.99
CA PRO A 60 -11.03 7.32 -3.15
C PRO A 60 -10.30 8.28 -2.22
N LYS A 61 -10.97 9.35 -1.79
CA LYS A 61 -10.42 10.34 -0.86
C LYS A 61 -10.46 9.88 0.60
N VAL A 62 -10.07 8.63 0.86
CA VAL A 62 -9.97 8.05 2.20
C VAL A 62 -8.63 7.34 2.40
N PRO A 63 -8.18 7.22 3.66
CA PRO A 63 -7.02 6.41 4.01
C PRO A 63 -7.07 4.96 3.52
N LEU A 64 -6.03 4.54 2.81
CA LEU A 64 -5.81 3.16 2.38
C LEU A 64 -4.40 2.72 2.73
N ASP A 65 -4.25 1.44 3.04
CA ASP A 65 -2.96 0.79 3.26
C ASP A 65 -2.78 -0.34 2.24
N GLY A 66 -1.62 -0.36 1.60
CA GLY A 66 -1.38 -1.22 0.46
C GLY A 66 0.09 -1.30 0.08
N GLU A 67 0.34 -2.04 -0.99
CA GLU A 67 1.66 -2.27 -1.54
C GLU A 67 1.75 -1.69 -2.95
N ILE A 68 2.72 -0.83 -3.22
CA ILE A 68 3.10 -0.50 -4.61
C ILE A 68 3.97 -1.64 -5.13
N TRP A 69 3.55 -2.30 -6.19
CA TRP A 69 4.13 -3.55 -6.68
C TRP A 69 4.47 -3.49 -8.17
N CYS A 70 5.57 -4.14 -8.57
CA CYS A 70 6.09 -4.18 -9.94
C CYS A 70 5.96 -5.54 -10.64
N GLY A 71 5.51 -6.59 -9.94
CA GLY A 71 5.69 -7.97 -10.38
C GLY A 71 6.65 -8.77 -9.50
N ARG A 72 6.63 -10.10 -9.64
CA ARG A 72 7.50 -11.02 -8.89
C ARG A 72 8.97 -10.80 -9.24
N GLY A 73 9.85 -10.79 -8.24
CA GLY A 73 11.30 -10.59 -8.43
C GLY A 73 11.71 -9.16 -8.83
N LEU A 74 10.78 -8.20 -8.85
CA LEU A 74 11.01 -6.83 -9.31
C LEU A 74 11.05 -5.80 -8.18
N PHE A 75 11.27 -6.23 -6.93
CA PHE A 75 11.33 -5.36 -5.76
C PHE A 75 12.33 -4.19 -5.92
N GLN A 76 13.55 -4.48 -6.38
CA GLN A 76 14.58 -3.44 -6.60
C GLN A 76 14.14 -2.39 -7.64
N LYS A 77 13.48 -2.85 -8.71
CA LYS A 77 12.90 -1.95 -9.73
C LYS A 77 11.82 -1.08 -9.10
N CYS A 78 10.92 -1.65 -8.31
CA CYS A 78 9.86 -0.92 -7.60
C CYS A 78 10.43 0.20 -6.74
N ILE A 79 11.38 -0.14 -5.87
CA ILE A 79 12.11 0.82 -5.02
C ILE A 79 12.74 1.94 -5.85
N SER A 80 13.41 1.60 -6.95
CA SER A 80 14.09 2.58 -7.80
C SER A 80 13.14 3.61 -8.42
N ILE A 81 11.87 3.24 -8.64
CA ILE A 81 10.84 4.13 -9.19
C ILE A 81 10.26 5.01 -8.08
N VAL A 82 9.79 4.39 -6.99
CA VAL A 82 9.03 5.11 -5.94
C VAL A 82 9.90 6.06 -5.10
N LYS A 83 11.21 5.82 -4.99
CA LYS A 83 12.13 6.68 -4.20
C LYS A 83 12.71 7.85 -5.01
N LYS A 84 12.27 8.06 -6.25
CA LYS A 84 12.71 9.21 -7.06
C LYS A 84 12.29 10.52 -6.41
N GLN A 85 13.21 11.48 -6.41
CA GLN A 85 12.91 12.86 -6.06
C GLN A 85 11.96 13.47 -7.09
N ALA A 86 11.16 14.47 -6.70
CA ALA A 86 10.12 15.07 -7.54
C ALA A 86 10.61 15.43 -8.95
N ASN A 87 11.79 16.06 -9.06
CA ASN A 87 12.38 16.48 -10.35
C ASN A 87 12.95 15.34 -11.19
N LYS A 88 12.97 14.10 -10.68
CA LYS A 88 13.48 12.90 -11.36
C LYS A 88 12.37 11.90 -11.69
N VAL A 89 11.12 12.19 -11.33
CA VAL A 89 9.97 11.33 -11.64
C VAL A 89 9.83 11.20 -13.16
N ILE A 90 9.76 9.96 -13.64
CA ILE A 90 9.48 9.64 -15.03
C ILE A 90 8.06 9.06 -15.05
N PRO A 91 7.05 9.78 -15.58
CA PRO A 91 5.65 9.33 -15.51
C PRO A 91 5.42 7.92 -16.07
N ASP A 92 6.11 7.55 -17.15
CA ASP A 92 5.94 6.25 -17.79
C ASP A 92 6.41 5.06 -16.93
N ASP A 93 7.34 5.26 -16.00
CA ASP A 93 7.75 4.18 -15.07
C ASP A 93 6.57 3.71 -14.20
N TYR A 94 5.63 4.61 -13.91
CA TYR A 94 4.45 4.31 -13.08
C TYR A 94 3.40 3.45 -13.80
N LYS A 95 3.53 3.25 -15.12
CA LYS A 95 2.68 2.31 -15.88
C LYS A 95 3.02 0.84 -15.55
N LEU A 96 4.19 0.58 -14.98
CA LEU A 96 4.61 -0.75 -14.51
C LEU A 96 4.19 -1.03 -13.07
N LEU A 97 3.64 -0.04 -12.38
CA LEU A 97 3.28 -0.12 -10.97
C LEU A 97 1.80 -0.40 -10.82
N THR A 98 1.47 -1.20 -9.82
CA THR A 98 0.09 -1.37 -9.34
C THR A 98 0.07 -1.08 -7.85
N TYR A 99 -0.93 -0.35 -7.38
CA TYR A 99 -1.20 -0.21 -5.95
C TYR A 99 -2.21 -1.27 -5.52
N LEU A 100 -1.74 -2.26 -4.77
CA LEU A 100 -2.52 -3.39 -4.30
C LEU A 100 -2.90 -3.15 -2.84
N ILE A 101 -4.16 -2.77 -2.64
CA ILE A 101 -4.71 -2.39 -1.33
C ILE A 101 -5.02 -3.66 -0.54
N PHE A 102 -4.67 -3.66 0.75
CA PHE A 102 -5.02 -4.75 1.67
C PHE A 102 -5.78 -4.27 2.91
N ASP A 103 -5.85 -2.96 3.17
CA ASP A 103 -6.68 -2.45 4.27
C ASP A 103 -7.17 -1.00 4.06
N ALA A 104 -8.27 -0.64 4.73
CA ALA A 104 -8.89 0.68 4.77
C ALA A 104 -9.03 1.17 6.23
N PRO A 105 -7.93 1.61 6.87
CA PRO A 105 -7.85 1.73 8.34
C PRO A 105 -8.83 2.74 8.95
N SER A 106 -9.34 3.71 8.18
CA SER A 106 -10.31 4.70 8.66
C SER A 106 -11.77 4.26 8.54
N HIS A 107 -12.06 3.16 7.85
CA HIS A 107 -13.44 2.68 7.66
C HIS A 107 -14.06 2.18 8.98
N GLY A 108 -13.23 1.71 9.91
CA GLY A 108 -13.70 1.06 11.14
C GLY A 108 -14.35 -0.30 10.86
N GLY A 109 -14.89 -0.93 11.90
CA GLY A 109 -15.48 -2.27 11.82
C GLY A 109 -14.44 -3.39 11.78
N LYS A 110 -14.91 -4.62 11.56
CA LYS A 110 -14.04 -5.80 11.46
C LYS A 110 -13.36 -5.84 10.09
N TYR A 111 -12.36 -6.70 9.93
CA TYR A 111 -11.60 -6.79 8.68
C TYR A 111 -12.52 -7.10 7.49
N GLU A 112 -13.50 -7.97 7.68
CA GLU A 112 -14.49 -8.36 6.67
C GLU A 112 -15.31 -7.16 6.16
N ASP A 113 -15.65 -6.22 7.03
CA ASP A 113 -16.39 -5.01 6.65
C ASP A 113 -15.53 -4.11 5.76
N ARG A 114 -14.22 -4.03 6.07
CA ARG A 114 -13.25 -3.21 5.33
C ARG A 114 -12.94 -3.83 3.96
N VAL A 115 -12.78 -5.15 3.88
CA VAL A 115 -12.59 -5.87 2.61
C VAL A 115 -13.81 -5.73 1.72
N LYS A 116 -15.02 -5.95 2.25
CA LYS A 116 -16.27 -5.77 1.47
C LYS A 116 -16.41 -4.36 0.89
N TRP A 117 -15.99 -3.34 1.65
CA TRP A 117 -16.01 -1.97 1.17
C TRP A 117 -14.99 -1.72 0.05
N LEU A 118 -13.83 -2.39 0.08
CA LEU A 118 -12.80 -2.28 -0.97
C LEU A 118 -13.19 -2.99 -2.27
N GLU A 119 -14.02 -4.03 -2.21
CA GLU A 119 -14.46 -4.83 -3.36
C GLU A 119 -15.71 -4.29 -4.05
N ALA A 120 -16.41 -3.32 -3.43
CA ALA A 120 -17.66 -2.73 -3.91
C ALA A 120 -17.43 -1.65 -4.97
#